data_AF-A0A957G1C3-F1
#
_entry.id   AF-A0A957G1C3-F1
#
_cell.length_a   1.000
_cell.length_b   1.000
_cell.length_c   1.000
_cell.angle_alpha   90.00
_cell.angle_beta   90.00
_cell.angle_gamma   90.00
#
_symmetry.space_group_name_H-M   'P 1'
#
loop_
_entity.id
_entity.type
_entity.pdbx_description
1 polymer ?
#
loop_
_entity_poly.entity_id
_entity_poly.type
_entity_poly.pdbx_seq_one_letter_code
_entity_poly.pdbx_strand_id
1 'polypeptide(L)'
;MSEPLRFTTELAVPPAQVYFALTNSTGIASWLGNDVRSDPRPGGRFYVWWQEGYYTAGEYVELVENERLLVRWHGKDEPASSQVTFDLRPVRSGTELTVTHGDLGTGADWDEARTALQKGWENGLADLKSVLEDGLPVALKKQPLLGISGGNGISPEVAAQLNVPVSEGFQIAGIIPGLGAEAAGLAANDVVVQFAGQPIKDWPTLQALVSQQVGGDIVRVTVYRGPEKIDLDLTLSARPVLPVVSTGDAIADQVEGNYAQMLAELRALFVDAGAAANQRPAEDEWSADEVLAHLIQVEQWAHMWLNMAINGLPGTGYGGNWNPWIEAMTGLRSGTDELLAEYEKQCQVSVAMLRALPV
;
A
#
# COMPACT_ATOMS: atom_id res chain seq x y z
N MET A 1 0.49 25.67 32.54
CA MET A 1 0.79 24.93 31.31
C MET A 1 2.11 24.22 31.51
N SER A 2 2.23 22.99 31.02
CA SER A 2 3.47 22.20 31.07
C SER A 2 4.41 22.61 29.93
N GLU A 3 5.66 22.13 29.99
CA GLU A 3 6.64 22.33 28.91
C GLU A 3 6.15 21.70 27.60
N PRO A 4 6.29 22.35 26.43
CA PRO A 4 5.88 21.74 25.17
C PRO A 4 6.67 20.45 24.86
N LEU A 5 6.08 19.54 24.11
CA LEU A 5 6.83 18.43 23.51
C LEU A 5 7.51 18.96 22.24
N ARG A 6 8.81 18.72 22.08
CA ARG A 6 9.59 19.21 20.95
C ARG A 6 10.41 18.09 20.33
N PHE A 7 10.29 17.95 19.01
CA PHE A 7 10.98 16.94 18.21
C PHE A 7 11.74 17.63 17.09
N THR A 8 12.89 17.09 16.71
CA THR A 8 13.68 17.58 15.58
C THR A 8 14.18 16.39 14.78
N THR A 9 13.98 16.43 13.47
CA THR A 9 14.43 15.38 12.55
C THR A 9 14.98 15.99 11.27
N GLU A 10 16.03 15.41 10.73
CA GLU A 10 16.54 15.73 9.39
C GLU A 10 15.96 14.75 8.38
N LEU A 11 15.41 15.29 7.29
CA LEU A 11 14.75 14.58 6.20
C LEU A 11 15.55 14.84 4.91
N ALA A 12 15.93 13.78 4.19
CA ALA A 12 16.74 13.85 2.98
C ALA A 12 15.94 14.25 1.72
N VAL A 13 14.99 15.17 1.89
CA VAL A 13 14.09 15.68 0.84
C VAL A 13 13.95 17.20 0.97
N PRO A 14 13.63 17.91 -0.13
CA PRO A 14 13.45 19.37 -0.09
C PRO A 14 12.22 19.78 0.75
N PRO A 15 12.17 21.02 1.28
CA PRO A 15 11.06 21.47 2.12
C PRO A 15 9.69 21.38 1.45
N ALA A 16 9.63 21.48 0.12
CA ALA A 16 8.40 21.32 -0.65
C ALA A 16 7.74 19.94 -0.46
N GLN A 17 8.53 18.87 -0.44
CA GLN A 17 8.00 17.51 -0.23
C GLN A 17 7.55 17.31 1.22
N VAL A 18 8.29 17.87 2.19
CA VAL A 18 7.88 17.85 3.60
C VAL A 18 6.57 18.62 3.78
N TYR A 19 6.45 19.81 3.19
CA TYR A 19 5.27 20.64 3.27
C TYR A 19 4.04 19.95 2.64
N PHE A 20 4.22 19.30 1.48
CA PHE A 20 3.18 18.48 0.87
C PHE A 20 2.72 17.35 1.80
N ALA A 21 3.65 16.60 2.41
CA ALA A 21 3.34 15.53 3.36
C ALA A 21 2.63 16.01 4.65
N LEU A 22 2.69 17.30 4.96
CA LEU A 22 2.01 17.91 6.12
C LEU A 22 0.67 18.57 5.79
N THR A 23 0.35 18.77 4.50
CA THR A 23 -0.81 19.58 4.07
C THR A 23 -1.75 18.86 3.13
N ASN A 24 -1.25 17.95 2.29
CA ASN A 24 -2.07 17.16 1.39
C ASN A 24 -2.67 15.95 2.13
N SER A 25 -3.96 15.63 1.93
CA SER A 25 -4.59 14.51 2.64
C SER A 25 -3.93 13.17 2.40
N THR A 26 -3.50 12.85 1.17
CA THR A 26 -2.80 11.58 0.89
C THR A 26 -1.36 11.61 1.42
N GLY A 27 -0.71 12.78 1.35
CA GLY A 27 0.61 13.00 1.93
C GLY A 27 0.63 12.87 3.46
N ILE A 28 -0.42 13.32 4.15
CA ILE A 28 -0.55 13.11 5.61
C ILE A 28 -0.88 11.65 5.90
N ALA A 29 -1.84 11.06 5.18
CA ALA A 29 -2.27 9.67 5.38
C ALA A 29 -1.14 8.64 5.12
N SER A 30 -0.08 9.01 4.40
CA SER A 30 1.04 8.11 4.18
C SER A 30 1.87 7.86 5.45
N TRP A 31 1.80 8.73 6.47
CA TRP A 31 2.59 8.60 7.70
C TRP A 31 1.81 8.87 8.99
N LEU A 32 0.64 9.52 8.91
CA LEU A 32 -0.17 9.93 10.05
C LEU A 32 -1.65 9.60 9.82
N GLY A 33 -2.09 8.47 10.38
CA GLY A 33 -3.48 8.03 10.34
C GLY A 33 -3.83 7.15 9.14
N ASN A 34 -5.06 6.64 9.13
CA ASN A 34 -5.61 5.77 8.11
C ASN A 34 -6.62 6.48 7.18
N ASP A 35 -7.39 7.44 7.71
CA ASP A 35 -8.26 8.33 6.91
C ASP A 35 -7.99 9.77 7.29
N VAL A 36 -7.72 10.60 6.29
CA VAL A 36 -7.31 11.99 6.46
C VAL A 36 -8.11 12.90 5.55
N ARG A 37 -8.53 14.03 6.09
CA ARG A 37 -9.10 15.17 5.36
C ARG A 37 -8.31 16.41 5.71
N SER A 38 -7.95 17.20 4.70
CA SER A 38 -7.19 18.42 4.87
C SER A 38 -7.69 19.50 3.91
N ASP A 39 -7.94 20.69 4.45
CA ASP A 39 -8.20 21.92 3.73
C ASP A 39 -7.10 22.93 4.12
N PRO A 40 -5.91 22.87 3.50
CA PRO A 40 -4.69 23.56 3.95
C PRO A 40 -4.69 25.03 3.56
N ARG A 41 -5.53 25.81 4.23
CA ARG A 41 -5.61 27.28 4.13
C ARG A 41 -5.91 27.87 5.50
N PRO A 42 -5.58 29.14 5.78
CA PRO A 42 -5.94 29.75 7.07
C PRO A 42 -7.45 29.63 7.33
N GLY A 43 -7.82 29.10 8.49
CA GLY A 43 -9.20 28.79 8.87
C GLY A 43 -9.78 27.48 8.30
N GLY A 44 -9.03 26.82 7.42
CA GLY A 44 -9.38 25.50 6.90
C GLY A 44 -9.18 24.42 7.97
N ARG A 45 -9.86 23.28 7.81
CA ARG A 45 -9.90 22.22 8.81
C ARG A 45 -9.13 20.99 8.37
N PHE A 46 -8.65 20.23 9.35
CA PHE A 46 -8.14 18.89 9.13
C PHE A 46 -8.82 17.89 10.07
N TYR A 47 -8.79 16.62 9.65
CA TYR A 47 -9.24 15.47 10.41
C TYR A 47 -8.31 14.30 10.11
N VAL A 48 -7.87 13.60 11.15
CA VAL A 48 -7.05 12.39 11.04
C VAL A 48 -7.66 11.33 11.93
N TRP A 49 -7.89 10.14 11.38
CA TRP A 49 -8.45 9.01 12.11
C TRP A 49 -7.56 7.78 11.98
N TRP A 50 -7.47 7.02 13.06
CA TRP A 50 -6.75 5.75 13.14
C TRP A 50 -7.72 4.60 13.36
N GLN A 51 -7.45 3.47 12.71
CA GLN A 51 -8.25 2.25 12.81
C GLN A 51 -8.36 1.69 14.24
N GLU A 52 -7.38 2.00 15.10
CA GLU A 52 -7.38 1.67 16.53
C GLU A 52 -8.39 2.51 17.33
N GLY A 53 -9.09 3.45 16.69
CA GLY A 53 -10.23 4.18 17.24
C GLY A 53 -9.91 5.56 17.84
N TYR A 54 -8.67 6.04 17.71
CA TYR A 54 -8.29 7.42 18.01
C TYR A 54 -8.51 8.33 16.80
N TYR A 55 -8.75 9.62 17.05
CA TYR A 55 -8.77 10.64 16.01
C TYR A 55 -8.29 11.97 16.57
N THR A 56 -7.86 12.85 15.67
CA THR A 56 -7.67 14.27 15.95
C THR A 56 -8.35 15.11 14.88
N ALA A 57 -8.77 16.31 15.25
CA ALA A 57 -9.30 17.30 14.34
C ALA A 57 -8.80 18.68 14.72
N GLY A 58 -8.86 19.61 13.77
CA GLY A 58 -8.40 20.95 14.06
C GLY A 58 -8.53 21.93 12.92
N GLU A 59 -7.81 23.04 13.07
CA GLU A 59 -7.85 24.19 12.18
C GLU A 59 -6.42 24.63 11.86
N TYR A 60 -6.16 24.94 10.60
CA TYR A 60 -4.93 25.60 10.18
C TYR A 60 -4.99 27.08 10.55
N VAL A 61 -4.05 27.52 11.39
CA VAL A 61 -3.96 28.90 11.88
C VAL A 61 -3.02 29.72 11.01
N GLU A 62 -1.84 29.17 10.72
CA GLU A 62 -0.80 29.79 9.90
C GLU A 62 -0.27 28.77 8.91
N LEU A 63 -0.09 29.18 7.66
CA LEU A 63 0.65 28.42 6.66
C LEU A 63 1.58 29.38 5.92
N VAL A 64 2.88 29.15 6.04
CA VAL A 64 3.91 29.75 5.20
C VAL A 64 4.48 28.62 4.37
N GLU A 65 4.22 28.65 3.07
CA GLU A 65 4.58 27.58 2.15
C GLU A 65 6.06 27.20 2.30
N ASN A 66 6.33 25.91 2.50
CA ASN A 66 7.68 25.32 2.63
C ASN A 66 8.51 25.79 3.84
N GLU A 67 7.94 26.59 4.75
CA GLU A 67 8.66 27.17 5.89
C GLU A 67 7.98 26.86 7.23
N ARG A 68 6.65 27.00 7.32
CA ARG A 68 5.96 26.91 8.61
C ARG A 68 4.50 26.51 8.49
N LEU A 69 4.04 25.71 9.45
CA LEU A 69 2.63 25.43 9.70
C LEU A 69 2.34 25.60 11.19
N LEU A 70 1.20 26.21 11.51
CA LEU A 70 0.62 26.19 12.84
C LEU A 70 -0.81 25.67 12.74
N VAL A 71 -1.11 24.65 13.54
CA VAL A 71 -2.45 24.09 13.63
C VAL A 71 -2.95 24.09 15.07
N ARG A 72 -4.25 24.35 15.24
CA ARG A 72 -4.95 23.97 16.47
C ARG A 72 -5.23 22.48 16.42
N TRP A 73 -4.95 21.80 17.51
CA TRP A 73 -5.08 20.36 17.63
C TRP A 73 -6.15 20.01 18.67
N HIS A 74 -6.95 19.00 18.38
CA HIS A 74 -7.93 18.48 19.30
C HIS A 74 -8.05 16.96 19.12
N GLY A 75 -7.33 16.22 19.94
CA GLY A 75 -7.42 14.77 19.96
C GLY A 75 -8.64 14.26 20.72
N LYS A 76 -9.06 13.06 20.36
CA LYS A 76 -10.11 12.32 21.06
C LYS A 76 -9.72 12.12 22.52
N ASP A 77 -10.65 12.45 23.42
CA ASP A 77 -10.51 12.31 24.87
C ASP A 77 -9.38 13.17 25.50
N GLU A 78 -8.81 14.12 24.75
CA GLU A 78 -7.83 15.07 25.30
C GLU A 78 -8.53 16.18 26.12
N PRO A 79 -7.93 16.65 27.24
CA PRO A 79 -8.65 17.53 28.18
C PRO A 79 -9.01 18.91 27.62
N ALA A 80 -8.27 19.42 26.64
CA ALA A 80 -8.54 20.67 25.94
C ALA A 80 -7.81 20.70 24.58
N SER A 81 -8.15 21.66 23.72
CA SER A 81 -7.38 21.90 22.50
C SER A 81 -5.98 22.42 22.80
N SER A 82 -5.04 22.05 21.93
CA SER A 82 -3.62 22.40 21.99
C SER A 82 -3.17 23.02 20.67
N GLN A 83 -1.86 23.28 20.53
CA GLN A 83 -1.28 23.81 19.30
C GLN A 83 -0.07 23.00 18.85
N VAL A 84 0.04 22.77 17.54
CA VAL A 84 1.20 22.11 16.94
C VAL A 84 1.82 23.03 15.89
N THR A 85 3.11 23.33 16.04
CA THR A 85 3.89 24.00 15.00
C THR A 85 4.81 23.03 14.30
N PHE A 86 4.93 23.21 12.99
CA PHE A 86 5.92 22.56 12.15
C PHE A 86 6.78 23.67 11.55
N ASP A 87 8.06 23.70 11.90
CA ASP A 87 9.04 24.64 11.35
C ASP A 87 9.97 23.85 10.42
N LEU A 88 10.03 24.26 9.16
CA LEU A 88 10.81 23.64 8.10
C LEU A 88 11.99 24.55 7.78
N ARG A 89 13.20 24.04 7.96
CA ARG A 89 14.43 24.76 7.65
C ARG A 89 15.21 24.01 6.57
N PRO A 90 15.51 24.64 5.41
CA PRO A 90 16.42 24.05 4.44
C PRO A 90 17.80 23.82 5.08
N VAL A 91 18.34 22.62 4.92
CA VAL A 91 19.69 22.24 5.32
C VAL A 91 20.40 21.55 4.16
N ARG A 92 21.71 21.35 4.25
CA ARG A 92 22.50 20.76 3.15
C ARG A 92 21.99 19.38 2.72
N SER A 93 21.54 18.56 3.67
CA SER A 93 21.02 17.20 3.47
C SER A 93 19.59 17.16 2.95
N GLY A 94 18.84 18.28 2.99
CA GLY A 94 17.41 18.33 2.70
C GLY A 94 16.70 19.34 3.60
N THR A 95 15.92 18.85 4.55
CA THR A 95 15.10 19.68 5.44
C THR A 95 15.27 19.25 6.90
N GLU A 96 15.52 20.20 7.79
CA GLU A 96 15.32 20.00 9.23
C GLU A 96 13.88 20.38 9.57
N LEU A 97 13.12 19.41 10.07
CA LEU A 97 11.76 19.61 10.57
C LEU A 97 11.79 19.68 12.09
N THR A 98 11.29 20.77 12.66
CA THR A 98 10.99 20.87 14.09
C THR A 98 9.49 20.82 14.31
N VAL A 99 9.03 19.87 15.11
CA VAL A 99 7.64 19.79 15.58
C VAL A 99 7.57 20.21 17.03
N THR A 100 6.71 21.17 17.34
CA THR A 100 6.45 21.59 18.74
C THR A 100 4.97 21.45 19.05
N HIS A 101 4.63 20.56 19.99
CA HIS A 101 3.28 20.42 20.52
C HIS A 101 3.17 21.19 21.84
N GLY A 102 2.55 22.36 21.79
CA GLY A 102 2.38 23.30 22.91
C GLY A 102 0.95 23.35 23.44
N ASP A 103 0.70 24.29 24.35
CA ASP A 103 -0.59 24.49 25.04
C ASP A 103 -1.09 23.25 25.81
N LEU A 104 -0.15 22.42 26.27
CA LEU A 104 -0.44 21.24 27.07
C LEU A 104 -0.65 21.64 28.54
N GLY A 105 -1.70 21.12 29.16
CA GLY A 105 -2.03 21.41 30.56
C GLY A 105 -1.17 20.62 31.56
N THR A 106 -1.65 20.53 32.80
CA THR A 106 -0.97 19.84 33.92
C THR A 106 -2.00 19.00 34.68
N GLY A 107 -1.57 17.92 35.33
CA GLY A 107 -2.42 17.01 36.10
C GLY A 107 -2.54 15.64 35.44
N ALA A 108 -3.14 14.68 36.14
CA ALA A 108 -3.11 13.26 35.75
C ALA A 108 -3.61 13.00 34.31
N ASP A 109 -4.73 13.60 33.91
CA ASP A 109 -5.28 13.43 32.56
C ASP A 109 -4.32 13.98 31.48
N TRP A 110 -3.62 15.08 31.79
CA TRP A 110 -2.59 15.63 30.90
C TRP A 110 -1.30 14.81 30.91
N ASP A 111 -0.92 14.18 32.02
CA ASP A 111 0.28 13.34 32.09
C ASP A 111 0.10 12.08 31.22
N GLU A 112 -1.10 11.48 31.23
CA GLU A 112 -1.46 10.37 30.34
C GLU A 112 -1.47 10.82 28.87
N ALA A 113 -2.17 11.91 28.56
CA ALA A 113 -2.23 12.46 27.19
C ALA A 113 -0.84 12.79 26.65
N ARG A 114 0.03 13.41 27.46
CA ARG A 114 1.42 13.73 27.08
C ARG A 114 2.23 12.48 26.77
N THR A 115 2.07 11.42 27.55
CA THR A 115 2.77 10.15 27.30
C THR A 115 2.32 9.52 25.98
N ALA A 116 1.01 9.53 25.70
CA ALA A 116 0.46 9.06 24.45
C ALA A 116 0.92 9.91 23.25
N LEU A 117 0.87 11.24 23.38
CA LEU A 117 1.33 12.19 22.36
C LEU A 117 2.83 12.06 22.07
N GLN A 118 3.66 11.90 23.10
CA GLN A 118 5.10 11.68 22.93
C GLN A 118 5.37 10.46 22.05
N LYS A 119 4.78 9.32 22.41
CA LYS A 119 4.94 8.07 21.66
C LYS A 119 4.36 8.17 20.24
N GLY A 120 3.20 8.82 20.10
CA GLY A 120 2.56 9.06 18.81
C GLY A 120 3.44 9.87 17.86
N TRP A 121 4.04 10.95 18.36
CA TRP A 121 4.97 11.79 17.57
C TRP A 121 6.27 11.06 17.23
N GLU A 122 6.87 10.31 18.16
CA GLU A 122 8.06 9.52 17.88
C GLU A 122 7.83 8.50 16.75
N ASN A 123 6.71 7.77 16.80
CA ASN A 123 6.35 6.81 15.77
C ASN A 123 6.02 7.51 14.44
N GLY A 124 5.17 8.54 14.48
CA GLY A 124 4.75 9.27 13.28
C GLY A 124 5.94 9.93 12.56
N LEU A 125 6.86 10.56 13.29
CA LEU A 125 8.04 11.20 12.68
C LEU A 125 9.04 10.17 12.13
N ALA A 126 9.12 8.98 12.74
CA ALA A 126 9.88 7.87 12.16
C ALA A 126 9.25 7.37 10.85
N ASP A 127 7.92 7.25 10.80
CA ASP A 127 7.19 6.89 9.58
C ASP A 127 7.29 7.98 8.50
N LEU A 128 7.18 9.27 8.86
CA LEU A 128 7.36 10.39 7.94
C LEU A 128 8.73 10.34 7.27
N LYS A 129 9.80 10.17 8.07
CA LYS A 129 11.16 10.03 7.55
C LYS A 129 11.28 8.84 6.61
N SER A 130 10.76 7.69 7.03
CA SER A 130 10.78 6.46 6.24
C SER A 130 10.01 6.60 4.92
N VAL A 131 8.85 7.26 4.91
CA VAL A 131 8.07 7.48 3.69
C VAL A 131 8.79 8.41 2.73
N LEU A 132 9.33 9.52 3.23
CA LEU A 132 9.99 10.51 2.38
C LEU A 132 11.33 10.01 1.82
N GLU A 133 12.04 9.15 2.54
CA GLU A 133 13.37 8.66 2.12
C GLU A 133 13.33 7.28 1.44
N ASP A 134 12.40 6.40 1.87
CA ASP A 134 12.31 5.01 1.42
C ASP A 134 10.97 4.67 0.73
N GLY A 135 10.02 5.62 0.65
CA GLY A 135 8.73 5.44 -0.04
C GLY A 135 7.69 4.64 0.74
N LEU A 136 8.02 4.10 1.92
CA LEU A 136 7.12 3.28 2.74
C LEU A 136 7.28 3.61 4.24
N PRO A 137 6.19 3.56 5.03
CA PRO A 137 6.23 3.58 6.49
C PRO A 137 7.08 2.45 7.06
N VAL A 138 7.67 2.67 8.23
CA VAL A 138 8.49 1.68 8.96
C VAL A 138 7.70 0.39 9.19
N ALA A 139 6.44 0.51 9.58
CA ALA A 139 5.57 -0.64 9.83
C ALA A 139 5.38 -1.50 8.56
N LEU A 140 5.19 -0.88 7.40
CA LEU A 140 5.00 -1.61 6.13
C LEU A 140 6.29 -2.27 5.64
N LYS A 141 7.47 -1.66 5.85
CA LYS A 141 8.76 -2.29 5.54
C LYS A 141 9.00 -3.56 6.38
N LYS A 142 8.54 -3.53 7.63
CA LYS A 142 8.66 -4.63 8.59
C LYS A 142 7.54 -5.67 8.47
N GLN A 143 6.56 -5.44 7.59
CA GLN A 143 5.44 -6.36 7.39
C GLN A 143 5.98 -7.74 6.96
N PRO A 144 5.63 -8.82 7.69
CA PRO A 144 6.08 -10.16 7.36
C PRO A 144 5.38 -10.67 6.10
N LEU A 145 6.16 -11.27 5.20
CA LEU A 145 5.68 -11.95 4.00
C LEU A 145 6.10 -13.41 4.03
N LEU A 146 5.13 -14.31 3.82
CA LEU A 146 5.39 -15.73 3.62
C LEU A 146 6.13 -15.97 2.29
N GLY A 147 5.73 -15.27 1.23
CA GLY A 147 6.21 -15.52 -0.13
C GLY A 147 5.39 -16.55 -0.90
N ILE A 148 4.06 -16.54 -0.73
CA ILE A 148 3.14 -17.45 -1.42
C ILE A 148 2.11 -16.65 -2.24
N SER A 149 1.63 -17.22 -3.35
CA SER A 149 0.64 -16.61 -4.23
C SER A 149 -0.71 -17.32 -4.10
N GLY A 150 -1.50 -16.91 -3.11
CA GLY A 150 -2.84 -17.44 -2.87
C GLY A 150 -2.89 -18.89 -2.41
N GLY A 151 -4.10 -19.44 -2.39
CA GLY A 151 -4.36 -20.77 -1.85
C GLY A 151 -5.82 -20.95 -1.48
N ASN A 152 -6.15 -22.15 -1.03
CA ASN A 152 -7.50 -22.53 -0.64
C ASN A 152 -7.49 -23.17 0.74
N GLY A 153 -8.60 -23.03 1.47
CA GLY A 153 -8.86 -23.90 2.62
C GLY A 153 -9.01 -25.35 2.17
N ILE A 154 -8.76 -26.28 3.09
CA ILE A 154 -8.91 -27.71 2.80
C ILE A 154 -10.36 -28.16 2.96
N SER A 155 -10.94 -28.72 1.89
CA SER A 155 -12.16 -29.53 1.96
C SER A 155 -11.80 -31.01 1.92
N PRO A 156 -12.72 -31.93 2.29
CA PRO A 156 -12.51 -33.36 2.13
C PRO A 156 -12.19 -33.78 0.68
N GLU A 157 -12.78 -33.13 -0.33
CA GLU A 157 -12.45 -33.43 -1.73
C GLU A 157 -11.03 -33.00 -2.08
N VAL A 158 -10.63 -31.79 -1.67
CA VAL A 158 -9.27 -31.27 -1.90
C VAL A 158 -8.24 -32.14 -1.17
N ALA A 159 -8.52 -32.53 0.08
CA ALA A 159 -7.65 -33.41 0.85
C ALA A 159 -7.41 -34.76 0.16
N ALA A 160 -8.48 -35.35 -0.39
CA ALA A 160 -8.40 -36.60 -1.14
C ALA A 160 -7.61 -36.43 -2.45
N GLN A 161 -7.83 -35.32 -3.18
CA GLN A 161 -7.10 -35.02 -4.41
C GLN A 161 -5.60 -34.84 -4.17
N LEU A 162 -5.24 -34.15 -3.08
CA LEU A 162 -3.85 -33.92 -2.68
C LEU A 162 -3.21 -35.11 -1.96
N ASN A 163 -4.00 -36.13 -1.60
CA ASN A 163 -3.57 -37.29 -0.82
C ASN A 163 -2.95 -36.89 0.54
N VAL A 164 -3.58 -35.94 1.24
CA VAL A 164 -3.14 -35.46 2.56
C VAL A 164 -4.02 -36.03 3.68
N PRO A 165 -3.47 -36.40 4.85
CA PRO A 165 -4.23 -37.05 5.93
C PRO A 165 -4.94 -36.05 6.86
N VAL A 166 -5.27 -34.86 6.37
CA VAL A 166 -5.85 -33.76 7.15
C VAL A 166 -7.08 -33.18 6.46
N SER A 167 -8.03 -32.69 7.26
CA SER A 167 -9.27 -32.06 6.79
C SER A 167 -9.33 -30.55 7.04
N GLU A 168 -8.30 -29.99 7.65
CA GLU A 168 -8.15 -28.56 7.96
C GLU A 168 -6.73 -28.12 7.60
N GLY A 169 -6.57 -26.85 7.25
CA GLY A 169 -5.30 -26.26 6.85
C GLY A 169 -5.45 -25.31 5.68
N PHE A 170 -4.32 -24.84 5.16
CA PHE A 170 -4.26 -23.95 4.01
C PHE A 170 -3.36 -24.53 2.92
N GLN A 171 -3.94 -24.83 1.75
CA GLN A 171 -3.20 -25.27 0.56
C GLN A 171 -2.52 -24.07 -0.10
N ILE A 172 -1.22 -24.15 -0.31
CA ILE A 172 -0.46 -23.15 -1.08
C ILE A 172 -0.74 -23.35 -2.57
N ALA A 173 -1.26 -22.32 -3.26
CA ALA A 173 -1.46 -22.39 -4.71
C ALA A 173 -0.16 -22.16 -5.49
N GLY A 174 0.72 -21.27 -5.01
CA GLY A 174 2.01 -21.02 -5.65
C GLY A 174 3.01 -20.32 -4.73
N ILE A 175 4.26 -20.28 -5.18
CA ILE A 175 5.40 -19.70 -4.47
C ILE A 175 5.87 -18.45 -5.22
N ILE A 176 6.16 -17.39 -4.48
CA ILE A 176 6.73 -16.16 -5.02
C ILE A 176 8.26 -16.29 -4.99
N PRO A 177 8.94 -16.25 -6.16
CA PRO A 177 10.39 -16.38 -6.22
C PRO A 177 11.13 -15.32 -5.41
N GLY A 178 12.26 -15.69 -4.81
CA GLY A 178 13.15 -14.83 -4.04
C GLY A 178 12.68 -14.52 -2.62
N LEU A 179 11.55 -15.08 -2.16
CA LEU A 179 11.00 -14.85 -0.83
C LEU A 179 11.12 -16.08 0.08
N GLY A 180 10.70 -15.91 1.34
CA GLY A 180 10.90 -16.85 2.43
C GLY A 180 10.42 -18.27 2.14
N ALA A 181 9.24 -18.43 1.54
CA ALA A 181 8.67 -19.74 1.26
C ALA A 181 9.54 -20.56 0.29
N GLU A 182 10.07 -19.94 -0.77
CA GLU A 182 10.99 -20.58 -1.68
C GLU A 182 12.28 -20.99 -0.95
N ALA A 183 12.87 -20.07 -0.18
CA ALA A 183 14.10 -20.32 0.57
C ALA A 183 13.95 -21.43 1.63
N ALA A 184 12.75 -21.57 2.21
CA ALA A 184 12.41 -22.62 3.16
C ALA A 184 12.10 -23.98 2.49
N GLY A 185 11.96 -24.02 1.16
CA GLY A 185 11.62 -25.23 0.41
C GLY A 185 10.13 -25.59 0.42
N LEU A 186 9.25 -24.62 0.73
CA LEU A 186 7.81 -24.76 0.51
C LEU A 186 7.52 -24.85 -0.99
N ALA A 187 6.45 -25.54 -1.33
CA ALA A 187 6.04 -25.78 -2.71
C ALA A 187 4.53 -25.59 -2.89
N ALA A 188 4.12 -25.41 -4.15
CA ALA A 188 2.72 -25.49 -4.52
C ALA A 188 2.14 -26.85 -4.10
N ASN A 189 0.88 -26.84 -3.66
CA ASN A 189 0.14 -27.96 -3.08
C ASN A 189 0.59 -28.44 -1.70
N ASP A 190 1.56 -27.78 -1.07
CA ASP A 190 1.79 -27.97 0.37
C ASP A 190 0.56 -27.50 1.15
N VAL A 191 0.15 -28.30 2.13
CA VAL A 191 -0.95 -27.99 3.03
C VAL A 191 -0.38 -27.59 4.38
N VAL A 192 -0.41 -26.30 4.67
CA VAL A 192 0.09 -25.77 5.93
C VAL A 192 -0.93 -26.09 7.04
N VAL A 193 -0.44 -26.72 8.12
CA VAL A 193 -1.27 -27.17 9.27
C VAL A 193 -0.81 -26.60 10.61
N GLN A 194 0.43 -26.11 10.68
CA GLN A 194 0.95 -25.42 11.87
C GLN A 194 1.86 -24.26 11.46
N PHE A 195 1.78 -23.15 12.18
CA PHE A 195 2.64 -21.99 12.02
C PHE A 195 3.01 -21.44 13.40
N ALA A 196 4.30 -21.17 13.64
CA ALA A 196 4.80 -20.67 14.93
C ALA A 196 4.37 -21.52 16.15
N GLY A 197 4.30 -22.84 15.97
CA GLY A 197 3.84 -23.75 17.03
C GLY A 197 2.32 -23.84 17.20
N GLN A 198 1.54 -23.03 16.48
CA GLN A 198 0.08 -22.98 16.59
C GLN A 198 -0.61 -23.65 15.41
N PRO A 199 -1.68 -24.43 15.64
CA PRO A 199 -2.43 -25.06 14.56
C PRO A 199 -3.15 -24.01 13.71
N ILE A 200 -3.21 -24.25 12.41
CA ILE A 200 -3.96 -23.40 11.47
C ILE A 200 -5.02 -24.23 10.76
N LYS A 201 -6.20 -23.62 10.61
CA LYS A 201 -7.38 -24.27 10.03
C LYS A 201 -7.70 -23.79 8.63
N ASP A 202 -7.33 -22.54 8.35
CA ASP A 202 -7.71 -21.79 7.18
C ASP A 202 -6.78 -20.57 7.00
N TRP A 203 -7.06 -19.79 5.94
CA TRP A 203 -6.34 -18.55 5.65
C TRP A 203 -6.44 -17.51 6.77
N PRO A 204 -7.64 -17.15 7.30
CA PRO A 204 -7.75 -16.18 8.40
C PRO A 204 -6.87 -16.51 9.61
N THR A 205 -6.83 -17.77 10.03
CA THR A 205 -6.00 -18.18 11.17
C THR A 205 -4.51 -18.02 10.86
N LEU A 206 -4.07 -18.46 9.67
CA LEU A 206 -2.68 -18.28 9.23
C LEU A 206 -2.30 -16.80 9.14
N GLN A 207 -3.14 -15.98 8.51
CA GLN A 207 -2.92 -14.54 8.35
C GLN A 207 -2.78 -13.84 9.72
N ALA A 208 -3.64 -14.18 10.68
CA ALA A 208 -3.60 -13.61 12.03
C ALA A 208 -2.32 -13.96 12.80
N LEU A 209 -1.76 -15.16 12.58
CA LEU A 209 -0.49 -15.57 13.19
C LEU A 209 0.71 -14.91 12.51
N VAL A 210 0.69 -14.81 11.19
CA VAL A 210 1.71 -14.11 10.42
C VAL A 210 1.76 -12.63 10.81
N SER A 211 0.60 -11.97 10.98
CA SER A 211 0.55 -10.54 11.36
C SER A 211 1.12 -10.22 12.75
N GLN A 212 1.38 -11.23 13.58
CA GLN A 212 2.03 -11.07 14.89
C GLN A 212 3.55 -11.13 14.81
N GLN A 213 4.12 -11.45 13.64
CA GLN A 213 5.56 -11.57 13.42
C GLN A 213 6.12 -10.32 12.74
N VAL A 214 7.45 -10.30 12.58
CA VAL A 214 8.18 -9.26 11.87
C VAL A 214 8.93 -9.89 10.69
N GLY A 215 9.05 -9.14 9.58
CA GLY A 215 9.93 -9.52 8.48
C GLY A 215 11.37 -9.76 8.97
N GLY A 216 11.92 -10.92 8.65
CA GLY A 216 13.21 -11.41 9.12
C GLY A 216 13.12 -12.48 10.22
N ASP A 217 11.96 -12.62 10.89
CA ASP A 217 11.78 -13.65 11.91
C ASP A 217 11.85 -15.06 11.29
N ILE A 218 12.44 -16.00 12.03
CA ILE A 218 12.47 -17.41 11.68
C ILE A 218 11.37 -18.14 12.45
N VAL A 219 10.44 -18.74 11.72
CA VAL A 219 9.25 -19.39 12.26
C VAL A 219 9.18 -20.84 11.79
N ARG A 220 8.88 -21.76 12.71
CA ARG A 220 8.62 -23.17 12.38
C ARG A 220 7.26 -23.29 11.69
N VAL A 221 7.24 -23.92 10.52
CA VAL A 221 6.03 -24.21 9.74
C VAL A 221 5.94 -25.70 9.51
N THR A 222 4.77 -26.28 9.77
CA THR A 222 4.50 -27.69 9.49
C THR A 222 3.52 -27.78 8.34
N VAL A 223 3.89 -28.56 7.33
CA VAL A 223 3.08 -28.79 6.14
C VAL A 223 2.89 -30.29 5.89
N TYR A 224 1.85 -30.61 5.13
CA TYR A 224 1.72 -31.89 4.45
C TYR A 224 2.00 -31.73 2.97
N ARG A 225 2.87 -32.59 2.42
CA ARG A 225 3.13 -32.72 1.00
C ARG A 225 2.72 -34.12 0.58
N GLY A 226 1.48 -34.25 0.11
CA GLY A 226 0.83 -35.56 0.05
C GLY A 226 0.75 -36.20 1.45
N PRO A 227 1.13 -37.48 1.62
CA PRO A 227 1.00 -38.16 2.90
C PRO A 227 2.12 -37.78 3.90
N GLU A 228 3.18 -37.13 3.43
CA GLU A 228 4.35 -36.81 4.25
C GLU A 228 4.13 -35.54 5.05
N LYS A 229 4.42 -35.62 6.35
CA LYS A 229 4.43 -34.45 7.25
C LYS A 229 5.85 -33.89 7.30
N ILE A 230 6.00 -32.64 6.90
CA ILE A 230 7.29 -31.95 6.79
C ILE A 230 7.27 -30.74 7.70
N ASP A 231 8.33 -30.57 8.48
CA ASP A 231 8.54 -29.36 9.26
C ASP A 231 9.70 -28.56 8.67
N LEU A 232 9.49 -27.28 8.43
CA LEU A 232 10.42 -26.36 7.80
C LEU A 232 10.63 -25.13 8.69
N ASP A 233 11.84 -24.56 8.63
CA ASP A 233 12.13 -23.26 9.24
C ASP A 233 11.97 -22.19 8.17
N LEU A 234 10.93 -21.38 8.31
CA LEU A 234 10.60 -20.30 7.38
C LEU A 234 11.17 -18.99 7.91
N THR A 235 12.11 -18.40 7.18
CA THR A 235 12.47 -16.99 7.41
C THR A 235 11.44 -16.12 6.70
N LEU A 236 10.66 -15.35 7.44
CA LEU A 236 9.67 -14.43 6.88
C LEU A 236 10.40 -13.33 6.11
N SER A 237 10.01 -13.08 4.87
CA SER A 237 10.58 -11.95 4.12
C SER A 237 10.03 -10.65 4.67
N ALA A 238 10.86 -9.61 4.69
CA ALA A 238 10.38 -8.24 4.80
C ALA A 238 9.76 -7.80 3.47
N ARG A 239 8.85 -6.82 3.51
CA ARG A 239 8.31 -6.24 2.30
C ARG A 239 9.44 -5.64 1.46
N PRO A 240 9.60 -6.02 0.17
CA PRO A 240 10.58 -5.40 -0.69
C PRO A 240 10.33 -3.90 -0.77
N VAL A 241 11.37 -3.11 -0.53
CA VAL A 241 11.35 -1.67 -0.69
C VAL A 241 11.93 -1.39 -2.06
N LEU A 242 11.10 -0.86 -2.96
CA LEU A 242 11.60 -0.38 -4.24
C LEU A 242 12.42 0.88 -4.00
N PRO A 243 13.53 1.09 -4.73
CA PRO A 243 14.28 2.34 -4.64
C PRO A 243 13.34 3.53 -4.91
N VAL A 244 13.41 4.56 -4.07
CA VAL A 244 12.69 5.80 -4.33
C VAL A 244 13.33 6.47 -5.54
N VAL A 245 12.61 6.42 -6.66
CA VAL A 245 12.93 7.18 -7.86
C VAL A 245 12.50 8.63 -7.63
N SER A 246 13.45 9.54 -7.72
CA SER A 246 13.34 10.90 -7.15
C SER A 246 12.64 11.92 -8.04
N THR A 247 12.19 11.54 -9.25
CA THR A 247 11.50 12.45 -10.17
C THR A 247 10.44 11.71 -10.97
N GLY A 248 9.39 12.44 -11.39
CA GLY A 248 8.38 11.94 -12.31
C GLY A 248 8.97 11.38 -13.61
N ASP A 249 10.00 12.03 -14.15
CA ASP A 249 10.73 11.56 -15.33
C ASP A 249 11.41 10.20 -15.11
N ALA A 250 12.12 10.02 -14.00
CA ALA A 250 12.77 8.74 -13.70
C ALA A 250 11.76 7.59 -13.53
N ILE A 251 10.62 7.87 -12.88
CA ILE A 251 9.52 6.90 -12.76
C ILE A 251 8.96 6.58 -14.14
N ALA A 252 8.71 7.61 -14.95
CA ALA A 252 8.15 7.46 -16.29
C ALA A 252 9.06 6.66 -17.22
N ASP A 253 10.38 6.90 -17.21
CA ASP A 253 11.35 6.15 -18.02
C ASP A 253 11.34 4.65 -17.66
N GLN A 254 11.27 4.33 -16.36
CA GLN A 254 11.20 2.94 -15.90
C GLN A 254 9.88 2.28 -16.33
N VAL A 255 8.75 2.97 -16.13
CA VAL A 255 7.42 2.47 -16.49
C VAL A 255 7.29 2.30 -18.00
N GLU A 256 7.81 3.23 -18.80
CA GLU A 256 7.86 3.16 -20.25
C GLU A 256 8.64 1.93 -20.74
N GLY A 257 9.80 1.64 -20.12
CA GLY A 257 10.57 0.42 -20.39
C GLY A 257 9.79 -0.87 -20.09
N ASN A 258 9.12 -0.93 -18.95
CA ASN A 258 8.29 -2.07 -18.56
C ASN A 258 7.11 -2.27 -19.53
N TYR A 259 6.41 -1.18 -19.89
CA TYR A 259 5.32 -1.25 -20.86
C TYR A 259 5.80 -1.67 -22.24
N ALA A 260 6.96 -1.21 -22.70
CA ALA A 260 7.50 -1.63 -23.99
C ALA A 260 7.71 -3.16 -24.07
N GLN A 261 8.27 -3.76 -23.01
CA GLN A 261 8.43 -5.21 -22.93
C GLN A 261 7.06 -5.92 -22.90
N MET A 262 6.19 -5.52 -21.97
CA MET A 262 4.86 -6.11 -21.81
C MET A 262 4.02 -6.02 -23.08
N LEU A 263 4.00 -4.87 -23.76
CA LEU A 263 3.24 -4.67 -25.00
C LEU A 263 3.79 -5.52 -26.15
N ALA A 264 5.10 -5.79 -26.20
CA ALA A 264 5.68 -6.70 -27.18
C ALA A 264 5.23 -8.15 -26.94
N GLU A 265 5.26 -8.60 -25.68
CA GLU A 265 4.76 -9.93 -25.28
C GLU A 265 3.25 -10.06 -25.55
N LEU A 266 2.47 -9.05 -25.17
CA LEU A 266 1.02 -9.02 -25.39
C LEU A 266 0.67 -9.11 -26.88
N ARG A 267 1.31 -8.29 -27.73
CA ARG A 267 1.08 -8.34 -29.19
C ARG A 267 1.38 -9.71 -29.78
N ALA A 268 2.43 -10.38 -29.30
CA ALA A 268 2.78 -11.72 -29.78
C ALA A 268 1.67 -12.76 -29.50
N LEU A 269 0.88 -12.58 -28.43
CA LEU A 269 -0.26 -13.45 -28.12
C LEU A 269 -1.44 -13.31 -29.10
N PHE A 270 -1.55 -12.17 -29.77
CA PHE A 270 -2.66 -11.88 -30.68
C PHE A 270 -2.31 -12.06 -32.17
N VAL A 271 -1.07 -12.46 -32.47
CA VAL A 271 -0.69 -12.84 -33.84
C VAL A 271 -1.57 -14.00 -34.29
N ASP A 272 -2.27 -13.82 -35.41
CA ASP A 272 -3.21 -14.78 -36.00
C ASP A 272 -4.43 -15.17 -35.12
N ALA A 273 -4.70 -14.45 -34.02
CA ALA A 273 -5.82 -14.78 -33.14
C ALA A 273 -7.19 -14.64 -33.84
N GLY A 274 -7.33 -13.64 -34.72
CA GLY A 274 -8.53 -13.42 -35.52
C GLY A 274 -9.82 -13.43 -34.70
N ALA A 275 -10.85 -14.12 -35.18
CA ALA A 275 -12.14 -14.19 -34.49
C ALA A 275 -12.13 -15.01 -33.19
N ALA A 276 -11.09 -15.80 -32.92
CA ALA A 276 -10.99 -16.59 -31.70
C ALA A 276 -10.73 -15.71 -30.45
N ALA A 277 -10.14 -14.52 -30.63
CA ALA A 277 -9.91 -13.57 -29.55
C ALA A 277 -11.22 -13.13 -28.85
N ASN A 278 -12.33 -13.14 -29.58
CA ASN A 278 -13.66 -12.76 -29.07
C ASN A 278 -14.50 -13.98 -28.61
N GLN A 279 -13.91 -15.17 -28.53
CA GLN A 279 -14.62 -16.37 -28.07
C GLN A 279 -14.30 -16.63 -26.61
N ARG A 280 -15.35 -16.73 -25.79
CA ARG A 280 -15.20 -17.16 -24.40
C ARG A 280 -14.91 -18.67 -24.35
N PRO A 281 -13.87 -19.10 -23.62
CA PRO A 281 -13.56 -20.52 -23.45
C PRO A 281 -14.63 -21.28 -22.64
N ALA A 282 -15.29 -20.62 -21.69
CA ALA A 282 -16.44 -21.13 -20.94
C ALA A 282 -17.45 -20.00 -20.65
N GLU A 283 -18.66 -20.33 -20.19
CA GLU A 283 -19.72 -19.35 -19.94
C GLU A 283 -19.32 -18.28 -18.90
N ASP A 284 -18.54 -18.70 -17.90
CA ASP A 284 -18.06 -17.92 -16.77
C ASP A 284 -16.64 -17.34 -16.94
N GLU A 285 -16.02 -17.56 -18.10
CA GLU A 285 -14.68 -17.04 -18.41
C GLU A 285 -14.75 -15.89 -19.42
N TRP A 286 -13.79 -14.97 -19.33
CA TRP A 286 -13.64 -13.89 -20.30
C TRP A 286 -12.91 -14.36 -21.57
N SER A 287 -13.34 -13.83 -22.71
CA SER A 287 -12.58 -13.90 -23.97
C SER A 287 -11.30 -13.05 -23.88
N ALA A 288 -10.37 -13.24 -24.81
CA ALA A 288 -9.14 -12.46 -24.84
C ALA A 288 -9.41 -10.96 -25.09
N ASP A 289 -10.42 -10.63 -25.90
CA ASP A 289 -10.87 -9.24 -26.12
C ASP A 289 -11.47 -8.63 -24.85
N GLU A 290 -12.22 -9.41 -24.05
CA GLU A 290 -12.74 -8.95 -22.75
C GLU A 290 -11.62 -8.75 -21.72
N VAL A 291 -10.57 -9.59 -21.75
CA VAL A 291 -9.36 -9.39 -20.94
C VAL A 291 -8.64 -8.10 -21.36
N LEU A 292 -8.48 -7.83 -22.66
CA LEU A 292 -7.90 -6.57 -23.14
C LEU A 292 -8.72 -5.36 -22.71
N ALA A 293 -10.05 -5.43 -22.84
CA ALA A 293 -10.94 -4.40 -22.32
C ALA A 293 -10.70 -4.18 -20.83
N HIS A 294 -10.70 -5.23 -20.02
CA HIS A 294 -10.37 -5.13 -18.60
C HIS A 294 -9.03 -4.42 -18.34
N LEU A 295 -7.96 -4.73 -19.09
CA LEU A 295 -6.67 -4.06 -18.94
C LEU A 295 -6.74 -2.54 -19.24
N ILE A 296 -7.50 -2.14 -20.26
CA ILE A 296 -7.78 -0.73 -20.55
C ILE A 296 -8.52 -0.07 -19.37
N GLN A 297 -9.50 -0.77 -18.77
CA GLN A 297 -10.22 -0.28 -17.60
C GLN A 297 -9.27 -0.02 -16.43
N VAL A 298 -8.34 -0.93 -16.20
CA VAL A 298 -7.36 -0.84 -15.11
C VAL A 298 -6.44 0.36 -15.29
N GLU A 299 -5.94 0.62 -16.51
CA GLU A 299 -5.12 1.80 -16.80
C GLU A 299 -5.91 3.10 -16.57
N GLN A 300 -7.15 3.18 -17.06
CA GLN A 300 -8.00 4.36 -16.86
C GLN A 300 -8.33 4.59 -15.38
N TRP A 301 -8.56 3.51 -14.63
CA TRP A 301 -8.72 3.59 -13.18
C TRP A 301 -7.45 4.10 -12.50
N ALA A 302 -6.27 3.62 -12.92
CA ALA A 302 -4.99 4.09 -12.41
C ALA A 302 -4.76 5.58 -12.69
N HIS A 303 -5.17 6.09 -13.86
CA HIS A 303 -5.14 7.53 -14.19
C HIS A 303 -5.99 8.33 -13.22
N MET A 304 -7.25 7.91 -13.02
CA MET A 304 -8.16 8.55 -12.08
C MET A 304 -7.59 8.52 -10.66
N TRP A 305 -7.12 7.36 -10.22
CA TRP A 305 -6.54 7.17 -8.89
C TRP A 305 -5.33 8.07 -8.67
N LEU A 306 -4.39 8.12 -9.63
CA LEU A 306 -3.19 8.97 -9.55
C LEU A 306 -3.59 10.45 -9.45
N ASN A 307 -4.54 10.90 -10.28
CA ASN A 307 -5.06 12.26 -10.23
C ASN A 307 -5.72 12.57 -8.89
N MET A 308 -6.52 11.66 -8.34
CA MET A 308 -7.13 11.80 -7.01
C MET A 308 -6.05 11.91 -5.92
N ALA A 309 -5.06 11.02 -5.97
CA ALA A 309 -4.01 10.95 -4.95
C ALA A 309 -3.21 12.26 -4.88
N ILE A 310 -2.78 12.80 -6.02
CA ILE A 310 -2.04 14.08 -6.09
C ILE A 310 -2.88 15.23 -5.54
N ASN A 311 -4.19 15.22 -5.80
CA ASN A 311 -5.10 16.28 -5.38
C ASN A 311 -5.66 16.08 -3.95
N GLY A 312 -5.11 15.15 -3.17
CA GLY A 312 -5.54 14.93 -1.79
C GLY A 312 -6.94 14.34 -1.66
N LEU A 313 -7.43 13.69 -2.71
CA LEU A 313 -8.68 12.96 -2.64
C LEU A 313 -8.37 11.50 -2.25
N PRO A 314 -8.95 11.00 -1.15
CA PRO A 314 -8.71 9.62 -0.74
C PRO A 314 -9.15 8.68 -1.85
N GLY A 315 -8.29 7.70 -2.14
CA GLY A 315 -8.56 6.71 -3.18
C GLY A 315 -9.87 5.96 -2.89
N THR A 316 -10.71 5.83 -3.90
CA THR A 316 -11.77 4.83 -3.86
C THR A 316 -11.14 3.44 -3.95
N GLY A 317 -11.77 2.42 -3.38
CA GLY A 317 -11.34 1.04 -3.58
C GLY A 317 -11.18 0.66 -5.06
N TYR A 318 -10.53 -0.46 -5.32
CA TYR A 318 -10.31 -0.96 -6.69
C TYR A 318 -11.64 -1.08 -7.44
N GLY A 319 -11.73 -0.40 -8.59
CA GLY A 319 -12.91 -0.36 -9.45
C GLY A 319 -12.78 -1.15 -10.75
N GLY A 320 -11.75 -1.99 -10.90
CA GLY A 320 -11.62 -2.88 -12.05
C GLY A 320 -12.52 -4.11 -11.94
N ASN A 321 -12.78 -4.78 -13.05
CA ASN A 321 -13.67 -5.96 -13.21
C ASN A 321 -15.17 -5.64 -13.26
N TRP A 322 -15.57 -4.47 -13.78
CA TRP A 322 -17.00 -4.17 -13.91
C TRP A 322 -17.52 -4.62 -15.27
N ASN A 323 -18.26 -5.73 -15.28
CA ASN A 323 -18.83 -6.32 -16.50
C ASN A 323 -19.54 -5.29 -17.41
N PRO A 324 -20.36 -4.34 -16.93
CA PRO A 324 -21.00 -3.37 -17.83
C PRO A 324 -20.02 -2.50 -18.61
N TRP A 325 -18.86 -2.17 -18.04
CA TRP A 325 -17.84 -1.39 -18.74
C TRP A 325 -17.11 -2.26 -19.78
N ILE A 326 -16.76 -3.49 -19.40
CA ILE A 326 -16.09 -4.45 -20.29
C ILE A 326 -16.97 -4.75 -21.51
N GLU A 327 -18.25 -5.07 -21.27
CA GLU A 327 -19.25 -5.35 -22.32
C GLU A 327 -19.48 -4.14 -23.24
N ALA A 328 -19.54 -2.92 -22.69
CA ALA A 328 -19.69 -1.71 -23.50
C ALA A 328 -18.48 -1.47 -24.41
N MET A 329 -17.27 -1.70 -23.89
CA MET A 329 -16.03 -1.53 -24.64
C MET A 329 -15.88 -2.56 -25.74
N THR A 330 -16.10 -3.85 -25.45
CA THR A 330 -16.02 -4.90 -26.48
C THR A 330 -17.17 -4.78 -27.49
N GLY A 331 -18.36 -4.34 -27.07
CA GLY A 331 -19.52 -4.18 -27.95
C GLY A 331 -19.45 -2.99 -28.93
N LEU A 332 -18.66 -1.95 -28.63
CA LEU A 332 -18.50 -0.76 -29.49
C LEU A 332 -17.31 -0.84 -30.45
N ARG A 333 -16.33 -1.69 -30.15
CA ARG A 333 -15.08 -1.81 -30.92
C ARG A 333 -15.25 -2.76 -32.10
N SER A 334 -14.46 -2.53 -33.15
CA SER A 334 -14.53 -3.27 -34.40
C SER A 334 -13.60 -4.48 -34.49
N GLY A 335 -12.72 -4.68 -33.51
CA GLY A 335 -11.88 -5.88 -33.37
C GLY A 335 -10.70 -5.72 -32.39
N THR A 336 -9.97 -6.82 -32.17
CA THR A 336 -8.81 -6.95 -31.26
C THR A 336 -7.74 -5.88 -31.48
N ASP A 337 -7.41 -5.56 -32.73
CA ASP A 337 -6.38 -4.54 -33.04
C ASP A 337 -6.74 -3.16 -32.48
N GLU A 338 -8.03 -2.84 -32.45
CA GLU A 338 -8.53 -1.57 -31.91
C GLU A 338 -8.40 -1.53 -30.37
N LEU A 339 -8.63 -2.67 -29.70
CA LEU A 339 -8.43 -2.82 -28.25
C LEU A 339 -6.94 -2.75 -27.88
N LEU A 340 -6.07 -3.42 -28.64
CA LEU A 340 -4.62 -3.35 -28.43
C LEU A 340 -4.08 -1.91 -28.61
N ALA A 341 -4.51 -1.22 -29.66
CA ALA A 341 -4.12 0.17 -29.90
C ALA A 341 -4.65 1.11 -28.80
N GLU A 342 -5.86 0.89 -28.30
CA GLU A 342 -6.39 1.65 -27.17
C GLU A 342 -5.58 1.39 -25.89
N TYR A 343 -5.26 0.13 -25.59
CA TYR A 343 -4.48 -0.22 -24.41
C TYR A 343 -3.10 0.43 -24.43
N GLU A 344 -2.39 0.34 -25.56
CA GLU A 344 -1.11 1.02 -25.75
C GLU A 344 -1.22 2.53 -25.56
N LYS A 345 -2.29 3.15 -26.09
CA LYS A 345 -2.54 4.58 -25.87
C LYS A 345 -2.74 4.90 -24.39
N GLN A 346 -3.46 4.06 -23.64
CA GLN A 346 -3.63 4.27 -22.19
C GLN A 346 -2.29 4.15 -21.44
N CYS A 347 -1.42 3.19 -21.80
CA CYS A 347 -0.07 3.10 -21.26
C CYS A 347 0.76 4.37 -21.55
N GLN A 348 0.64 4.95 -22.75
CA GLN A 348 1.29 6.22 -23.09
C GLN A 348 0.77 7.39 -22.25
N VAL A 349 -0.54 7.43 -21.95
CA VAL A 349 -1.12 8.41 -21.03
C VAL A 349 -0.54 8.21 -19.62
N SER A 350 -0.40 6.98 -19.13
CA SER A 350 0.24 6.68 -17.84
C SER A 350 1.65 7.27 -17.75
N VAL A 351 2.49 7.03 -18.77
CA VAL A 351 3.84 7.59 -18.86
C VAL A 351 3.81 9.12 -18.86
N ALA A 352 2.95 9.74 -19.67
CA ALA A 352 2.83 11.19 -19.74
C ALA A 352 2.37 11.82 -18.42
N MET A 353 1.44 11.19 -17.71
CA MET A 353 1.00 11.62 -16.38
C MET A 353 2.13 11.55 -15.35
N LEU A 354 2.93 10.50 -15.38
CA LEU A 354 4.09 10.34 -14.49
C LEU A 354 5.14 11.43 -14.73
N ARG A 355 5.43 11.76 -16.00
CA ARG A 355 6.34 12.88 -16.34
C ARG A 355 5.80 14.24 -15.88
N ALA A 356 4.48 14.39 -15.78
CA ALA A 356 3.83 15.62 -15.34
C ALA A 356 3.68 15.73 -13.81
N LEU A 357 4.18 14.76 -13.04
CA LEU A 357 4.14 14.85 -11.58
C LEU A 357 4.93 16.06 -11.06
N PRO A 358 4.42 16.77 -10.04
CA PRO A 358 5.16 17.84 -9.39
C PRO A 358 6.45 17.31 -8.74
N VAL A 359 7.53 18.09 -8.81
CA VAL A 359 8.88 17.75 -8.30
C VAL A 359 9.02 18.08 -6.82
#